data_AF-A0A9W9ZTI3-F1
#
_entry.id   AF-A0A9W9ZTI3-F1
#
_cell.length_a   1.000
_cell.length_b   1.000
_cell.length_c   1.000
_cell.angle_alpha   90.00
_cell.angle_beta   90.00
_cell.angle_gamma   90.00
#
_symmetry.space_group_name_H-M   'P 1'
#
loop_
_entity.id
_entity.type
_entity.pdbx_description
1 polymer ?
#
loop_
_entity_poly.entity_id
_entity_poly.type
_entity_poly.pdbx_seq_one_letter_code
_entity_poly.pdbx_strand_id
1 'polypeptide(L)'
;TMKSLEVGYWVDEEPYELSDDFPASELCRLERVSAGAGYRQELFAECPPIFVSENCSPPSDSLMSLINLCGGKVSTSVRKAGICIGSMTRRTQAVNITEQWLLDCITEHAVLPYTNYALNSPAKRRRETSPSY
;
A
#
# COMPACT_ATOMS: atom_id res chain seq x y z
N THR A 1 2.32 17.85 19.79
CA THR A 1 0.85 18.00 19.89
C THR A 1 0.52 19.35 20.53
N MET A 2 -0.73 19.84 20.55
CA MET A 2 -1.08 21.06 21.30
C MET A 2 -0.61 20.98 22.76
N LYS A 3 -0.64 19.77 23.34
CA LYS A 3 -0.12 19.50 24.68
C LYS A 3 1.37 19.79 24.83
N SER A 4 2.21 19.39 23.87
CA SER A 4 3.65 19.69 23.90
C SER A 4 3.95 21.18 23.97
N LEU A 5 3.16 21.99 23.24
CA LEU A 5 3.29 23.45 23.23
C LEU A 5 2.90 24.06 24.59
N GLU A 6 1.82 23.57 25.20
CA GLU A 6 1.37 24.02 26.52
C GLU A 6 2.40 23.76 27.62
N VAL A 7 3.07 22.60 27.58
CA VAL A 7 4.02 22.20 28.63
C VAL A 7 5.46 22.60 28.35
N GLY A 8 5.76 23.05 27.12
CA GLY A 8 7.10 23.51 26.72
C GLY A 8 8.11 22.40 26.44
N TYR A 9 7.67 21.14 26.32
CA TYR A 9 8.52 19.99 25.99
C TYR A 9 7.73 18.91 25.22
N TRP A 10 8.44 18.00 24.55
CA TRP A 10 7.82 16.86 23.85
C TRP A 10 7.23 15.88 24.86
N VAL A 11 5.91 15.72 24.81
CA VAL A 11 5.19 14.74 25.61
C VAL A 11 5.17 13.39 24.88
N ASP A 12 4.91 12.33 25.62
CA ASP A 12 4.69 11.00 25.07
C ASP A 12 3.66 11.03 23.93
N GLU A 13 4.03 10.43 22.80
CA GLU A 13 3.24 10.44 21.57
C GLU A 13 2.13 9.38 21.59
N GLU A 14 2.27 8.30 22.36
CA GLU A 14 1.35 7.15 22.36
C GLU A 14 -0.13 7.52 22.63
N PRO A 15 -0.48 8.41 23.60
CA PRO A 15 -1.86 8.83 23.81
C PRO A 15 -2.50 9.63 22.67
N TYR A 16 -1.70 10.03 21.67
CA TYR A 16 -2.12 10.80 20.50
C TYR A 16 -1.97 9.99 19.20
N GLU A 17 -1.62 8.71 19.30
CA GLU A 17 -1.55 7.79 18.17
C GLU A 17 -2.96 7.49 17.65
N LEU A 18 -3.13 7.42 16.33
CA LEU A 18 -4.42 7.16 15.69
C LEU A 18 -4.60 5.65 15.45
N SER A 19 -4.32 4.82 16.45
CA SER A 19 -4.34 3.35 16.34
C SER A 19 -5.71 2.79 15.94
N ASP A 20 -6.78 3.48 16.30
CA ASP A 20 -8.16 3.09 15.95
C ASP A 20 -8.42 3.13 14.43
N ASP A 21 -7.85 4.13 13.75
CA ASP A 21 -8.00 4.30 12.29
C ASP A 21 -6.86 3.62 11.51
N PHE A 22 -5.68 3.51 12.11
CA PHE A 22 -4.47 2.96 11.50
C PHE A 22 -3.83 1.94 12.44
N PRO A 23 -4.39 0.74 12.57
CA PRO A 23 -3.89 -0.27 13.52
C PRO A 23 -2.44 -0.68 13.23
N ALA A 24 -2.01 -0.62 11.98
CA ALA A 24 -0.62 -0.83 11.61
C ALA A 24 0.37 0.16 12.23
N SER A 25 -0.06 1.38 12.56
CA SER A 25 0.84 2.45 13.04
C SER A 25 1.52 2.04 14.36
N GLU A 26 0.72 1.62 15.33
CA GLU A 26 1.19 1.16 16.64
C GLU A 26 2.03 -0.12 16.51
N LEU A 27 1.59 -1.10 15.71
CA LEU A 27 2.33 -2.34 15.49
C LEU A 27 3.73 -2.05 14.92
N CYS A 28 3.80 -1.28 13.83
CA CYS A 28 5.07 -0.91 13.21
C CYS A 28 5.97 -0.10 14.16
N ARG A 29 5.38 0.75 15.02
CA ARG A 29 6.11 1.53 16.03
C ARG A 29 6.73 0.61 17.08
N LEU A 30 5.95 -0.32 17.62
CA LEU A 30 6.41 -1.28 18.63
C LEU A 30 7.49 -2.21 18.07
N GLU A 31 7.31 -2.72 16.85
CA GLU A 31 8.32 -3.52 16.16
C GLU A 31 9.63 -2.75 16.00
N ARG A 32 9.54 -1.48 15.58
CA ARG A 32 10.71 -0.62 15.41
C ARG A 32 11.43 -0.33 16.72
N VAL A 33 10.69 -0.03 17.79
CA VAL A 33 11.27 0.22 19.12
C VAL A 33 12.00 -1.03 19.63
N SER A 34 11.41 -2.21 19.40
CA SER A 34 12.00 -3.49 19.79
C SER A 34 13.26 -3.84 18.97
N ALA A 35 13.21 -3.66 17.64
CA ALA A 35 14.31 -3.98 16.74
C ALA A 35 15.43 -2.90 16.71
N GLY A 36 15.12 -1.67 17.14
CA GLY A 36 16.05 -0.54 17.15
C GLY A 36 16.47 -0.09 15.75
N ALA A 37 17.72 0.38 15.62
CA ALA A 37 18.25 0.97 14.38
C ALA A 37 18.30 0.01 13.18
N GLY A 38 18.20 -1.31 13.42
CA GLY A 38 18.19 -2.34 12.39
C GLY A 38 16.80 -2.68 11.84
N TYR A 39 15.75 -2.02 12.31
CA TYR A 39 14.38 -2.31 11.90
C TYR A 39 14.19 -2.22 10.38
N ARG A 40 13.60 -3.26 9.81
CA ARG A 40 13.13 -3.30 8.42
C ARG A 40 11.72 -3.82 8.44
N GLN A 41 10.83 -3.15 7.71
CA GLN A 41 9.49 -3.67 7.54
C GLN A 41 9.51 -4.75 6.45
N GLU A 42 8.82 -5.86 6.69
CA GLU A 42 8.89 -7.07 5.85
C GLU A 42 7.51 -7.52 5.34
N LEU A 43 6.47 -6.67 5.50
CA LEU A 43 5.09 -6.92 5.07
C LEU A 43 4.98 -7.53 3.65
N PHE A 44 5.79 -7.06 2.70
CA PHE A 44 5.80 -7.57 1.31
C PHE A 44 7.06 -8.35 0.93
N ALA A 45 7.88 -8.80 1.89
CA ALA A 45 9.14 -9.51 1.61
C ALA A 45 8.94 -10.80 0.79
N GLU A 46 7.87 -11.53 1.09
CA GLU A 46 7.49 -12.79 0.42
C GLU A 46 6.62 -12.58 -0.82
N CYS A 47 6.22 -11.33 -1.11
CA CYS A 47 5.46 -11.05 -2.31
C CYS A 47 6.34 -11.17 -3.58
N PRO A 48 5.78 -11.66 -4.70
CA PRO A 48 6.49 -11.62 -5.97
C PRO A 48 6.72 -10.16 -6.41
N PRO A 49 7.63 -9.90 -7.37
CA PRO A 49 7.90 -8.55 -7.84
C PRO A 49 6.62 -7.82 -8.29
N ILE A 50 6.48 -6.57 -7.86
CA ILE A 50 5.28 -5.74 -8.03
C ILE A 50 5.57 -4.67 -9.08
N PHE A 51 4.81 -4.64 -10.15
CA PHE A 51 4.82 -3.54 -11.13
C PHE A 51 3.68 -2.55 -10.81
N VAL A 52 3.97 -1.25 -10.90
CA VAL A 52 2.97 -0.19 -10.69
C VAL A 52 2.75 0.54 -12.02
N SER A 53 1.49 0.72 -12.42
CA SER A 53 1.13 1.51 -13.60
C SER A 53 1.59 2.96 -13.46
N GLU A 54 1.98 3.60 -14.57
CA GLU A 54 2.35 5.02 -14.57
C GLU A 54 1.14 5.93 -14.31
N ASN A 55 -0.06 5.50 -14.73
CA ASN A 55 -1.29 6.27 -14.60
C ASN A 55 -2.15 5.70 -13.46
N CYS A 56 -1.67 5.85 -12.22
CA CYS A 56 -2.34 5.40 -11.02
C CYS A 56 -2.60 6.56 -10.05
N SER A 57 -3.52 6.34 -9.10
CA SER A 57 -3.75 7.26 -7.99
C SER A 57 -3.75 6.47 -6.68
N PRO A 58 -2.86 6.79 -5.70
CA PRO A 58 -1.79 7.82 -5.71
C PRO A 58 -0.72 7.68 -6.81
N PRO A 59 0.16 8.69 -7.03
CA PRO A 59 1.23 8.63 -8.02
C PRO A 59 2.13 7.40 -7.88
N SER A 60 2.59 6.87 -9.01
CA SER A 60 3.34 5.62 -9.08
C SER A 60 4.59 5.60 -8.21
N ASP A 61 5.37 6.68 -8.19
CA ASP A 61 6.58 6.82 -7.40
C ASP A 61 6.30 6.71 -5.89
N SER A 62 5.16 7.23 -5.42
CA SER A 62 4.74 7.11 -4.04
C SER A 62 4.39 5.66 -3.68
N LEU A 63 3.66 4.97 -4.56
CA LEU A 63 3.33 3.55 -4.35
C LEU A 63 4.58 2.67 -4.40
N MET A 64 5.49 2.92 -5.33
CA MET A 64 6.79 2.23 -5.39
C MET A 64 7.61 2.46 -4.12
N SER A 65 7.62 3.68 -3.60
CA SER A 65 8.29 4.00 -2.34
C SER A 65 7.68 3.24 -1.16
N LEU A 66 6.35 3.18 -1.06
CA LEU A 66 5.65 2.42 -0.03
C LEU A 66 5.97 0.91 -0.11
N ILE A 67 5.98 0.33 -1.32
CA ILE A 67 6.36 -1.07 -1.54
C ILE A 67 7.76 -1.33 -0.99
N ASN A 68 8.74 -0.50 -1.37
CA ASN A 68 10.13 -0.67 -0.92
C ASN A 68 10.28 -0.49 0.60
N LEU A 69 9.60 0.51 1.19
CA LEU A 69 9.61 0.75 2.63
C LEU A 69 9.02 -0.43 3.41
N CYS A 70 8.07 -1.15 2.83
CA CYS A 70 7.41 -2.32 3.41
C CYS A 70 8.08 -3.66 3.01
N GLY A 71 9.33 -3.62 2.52
CA GLY A 71 10.12 -4.82 2.21
C GLY A 71 9.81 -5.49 0.87
N GLY A 72 8.91 -4.93 0.08
CA GLY A 72 8.54 -5.45 -1.24
C GLY A 72 9.54 -5.12 -2.33
N LYS A 73 9.41 -5.81 -3.47
CA LYS A 73 10.29 -5.65 -4.63
C LYS A 73 9.54 -4.99 -5.78
N VAL A 74 9.95 -3.78 -6.17
CA VAL A 74 9.40 -3.10 -7.34
C VAL A 74 10.01 -3.65 -8.63
N SER A 75 9.16 -3.99 -9.60
CA SER A 75 9.55 -4.42 -10.95
C SER A 75 9.39 -3.27 -11.94
N THR A 76 10.40 -3.09 -12.81
CA THR A 76 10.34 -2.17 -13.96
C THR A 76 9.67 -2.79 -15.18
N SER A 77 9.26 -4.06 -15.11
CA SER A 77 8.67 -4.78 -16.25
C SER A 77 7.45 -5.60 -15.84
N VAL A 78 6.33 -5.36 -16.52
CA VAL A 78 5.09 -6.16 -16.40
C VAL A 78 5.37 -7.66 -16.60
N ARG A 79 6.30 -8.03 -17.49
CA ARG A 79 6.62 -9.43 -17.80
C ARG A 79 7.35 -10.16 -16.68
N LYS A 80 8.05 -9.42 -15.81
CA LYS A 80 8.79 -9.97 -14.67
C LYS A 80 8.02 -9.86 -13.36
N ALA A 81 6.85 -9.23 -13.39
CA ALA A 81 6.03 -8.99 -12.21
C ALA A 81 5.07 -10.17 -11.98
N GLY A 82 4.88 -10.55 -10.71
CA GLY A 82 3.81 -11.45 -10.30
C GLY A 82 2.52 -10.68 -9.95
N ILE A 83 2.65 -9.41 -9.59
CA ILE A 83 1.55 -8.50 -9.25
C ILE A 83 1.69 -7.22 -10.08
N CYS A 84 0.58 -6.75 -10.64
CA CYS A 84 0.45 -5.48 -11.36
C CYS A 84 -0.61 -4.62 -10.67
N ILE A 85 -0.20 -3.46 -10.17
CA ILE A 85 -1.05 -2.48 -9.51
C ILE A 85 -1.47 -1.38 -10.49
N GLY A 86 -2.76 -1.06 -10.51
CA GLY A 86 -3.35 -0.03 -11.36
C GLY A 86 -3.79 -0.56 -12.73
N SER A 87 -4.32 0.34 -13.56
CA SER A 87 -4.84 0.00 -14.89
C SER A 87 -3.71 -0.37 -15.85
N MET A 88 -3.83 -1.49 -16.57
CA MET A 88 -2.85 -1.98 -17.54
C MET A 88 -3.35 -1.77 -18.97
N THR A 89 -2.52 -1.19 -19.83
CA THR A 89 -2.84 -1.03 -21.27
C THR A 89 -2.80 -2.33 -22.04
N ARG A 90 -2.08 -3.34 -21.53
CA ARG A 90 -1.92 -4.66 -22.17
C ARG A 90 -2.35 -5.75 -21.21
N ARG A 91 -2.91 -6.83 -21.75
CA ARG A 91 -3.19 -8.04 -20.96
C ARG A 91 -1.88 -8.58 -20.37
N THR A 92 -1.95 -8.94 -19.09
CA THR A 92 -0.86 -9.55 -18.34
C THR A 92 -1.32 -10.89 -17.78
N GLN A 93 -0.38 -11.82 -17.61
CA GLN A 93 -0.61 -13.09 -16.90
C GLN A 93 -0.43 -12.92 -15.38
N ALA A 94 0.12 -11.78 -14.94
CA ALA A 94 0.23 -11.42 -13.55
C ALA A 94 -1.16 -11.10 -12.94
N VAL A 95 -1.24 -11.16 -11.62
CA VAL A 95 -2.40 -10.67 -10.88
C VAL A 95 -2.52 -9.16 -11.12
N ASN A 96 -3.66 -8.68 -11.64
CA ASN A 96 -3.89 -7.25 -11.87
C ASN A 96 -4.98 -6.70 -10.95
N ILE A 97 -4.58 -5.81 -10.06
CA ILE A 97 -5.37 -5.30 -8.94
C ILE A 97 -5.28 -3.77 -8.82
N THR A 98 -6.19 -3.16 -8.07
CA THR A 98 -6.21 -1.73 -7.77
C THR A 98 -5.12 -1.33 -6.76
N GLU A 99 -4.77 -0.04 -6.78
CA GLU A 99 -3.89 0.65 -5.83
C GLU A 99 -4.36 0.45 -4.38
N GLN A 100 -5.67 0.39 -4.18
CA GLN A 100 -6.29 0.18 -2.86
C GLN A 100 -5.76 -1.07 -2.15
N TRP A 101 -5.40 -2.14 -2.87
CA TRP A 101 -4.85 -3.34 -2.23
C TRP A 101 -3.58 -3.03 -1.43
N LEU A 102 -2.68 -2.23 -2.01
CA LEU A 102 -1.44 -1.85 -1.35
C LEU A 102 -1.71 -1.03 -0.09
N LEU A 103 -2.61 -0.04 -0.20
CA LEU A 103 -2.94 0.85 0.89
C LEU A 103 -3.60 0.10 2.05
N ASP A 104 -4.59 -0.75 1.76
CA ASP A 104 -5.27 -1.55 2.77
C ASP A 104 -4.31 -2.55 3.43
N CYS A 105 -3.43 -3.20 2.65
CA CYS A 105 -2.43 -4.11 3.24
C CYS A 105 -1.52 -3.38 4.24
N ILE A 106 -1.14 -2.13 3.94
CA ILE A 106 -0.32 -1.31 4.84
C ILE A 106 -1.12 -0.91 6.08
N THR A 107 -2.37 -0.44 5.91
CA THR A 107 -3.24 -0.01 7.01
C THR A 107 -3.58 -1.14 7.97
N GLU A 108 -3.84 -2.34 7.44
CA GLU A 108 -4.17 -3.55 8.21
C GLU A 108 -2.94 -4.34 8.67
N HIS A 109 -1.74 -3.93 8.24
CA HIS A 109 -0.48 -4.64 8.49
C HIS A 109 -0.55 -6.14 8.09
N ALA A 110 -1.19 -6.44 6.96
CA ALA A 110 -1.38 -7.81 6.49
C ALA A 110 -1.44 -7.90 4.96
N VAL A 111 -0.95 -9.00 4.38
CA VAL A 111 -1.09 -9.27 2.95
C VAL A 111 -2.50 -9.78 2.67
N LEU A 112 -3.35 -8.90 2.13
CA LEU A 112 -4.77 -9.18 1.90
C LEU A 112 -5.01 -10.02 0.63
N PRO A 113 -6.11 -10.78 0.54
CA PRO A 113 -6.49 -11.49 -0.68
C PRO A 113 -6.78 -10.55 -1.86
N TYR A 114 -6.39 -10.95 -3.07
CA TYR A 114 -6.56 -10.12 -4.28
C TYR A 114 -8.00 -9.97 -4.79
N THR A 115 -8.92 -10.83 -4.34
CA THR A 115 -10.27 -11.00 -4.93
C THR A 115 -11.08 -9.71 -4.95
N ASN A 116 -10.98 -8.90 -3.90
CA ASN A 116 -11.74 -7.64 -3.77
C ASN A 116 -11.13 -6.48 -4.57
N TYR A 117 -9.91 -6.67 -5.07
CA TYR A 117 -9.12 -5.63 -5.72
C TYR A 117 -8.92 -5.90 -7.22
N ALA A 118 -9.35 -7.06 -7.72
CA ALA A 118 -9.12 -7.49 -9.09
C ALA A 118 -9.75 -6.55 -10.12
N LEU A 119 -8.92 -6.01 -11.03
CA LEU A 119 -9.37 -5.17 -12.15
C LEU A 119 -9.87 -5.99 -13.34
N ASN A 120 -9.42 -7.23 -13.45
CA ASN A 120 -9.82 -8.15 -14.53
C ASN A 120 -11.16 -8.85 -14.28
N SER A 121 -11.93 -8.44 -13.25
CA SER A 121 -13.24 -9.03 -12.98
C SER A 121 -14.25 -8.66 -14.08
N PRO A 122 -14.98 -9.62 -14.67
CA PRO A 122 -15.94 -9.35 -15.75
C PRO A 122 -17.08 -8.39 -15.37
N ALA A 123 -17.28 -8.11 -14.07
CA ALA A 123 -18.36 -7.27 -13.58
C ALA A 123 -18.13 -5.74 -13.71
N LYS A 124 -16.88 -5.25 -13.84
CA LYS A 124 -16.59 -3.80 -13.88
C LYS A 124 -16.55 -3.18 -15.28
N ARG A 125 -16.69 -3.97 -16.35
CA ARG A 125 -16.71 -3.47 -17.75
C ARG A 125 -17.94 -2.64 -18.14
N ARG A 126 -18.91 -2.45 -17.26
CA ARG A 126 -20.26 -1.95 -17.62
C ARG A 126 -20.64 -0.58 -17.04
N ARG A 127 -19.67 0.27 -16.68
CA ARG A 127 -19.97 1.63 -16.18
C ARG A 127 -19.20 2.77 -16.85
N GLU A 128 -18.89 2.66 -18.14
CA GLU A 128 -18.46 3.84 -18.92
C GLU A 128 -19.00 3.79 -20.36
N THR A 129 -20.31 3.58 -20.53
CA THR A 129 -20.99 3.95 -21.78
C THR A 129 -22.43 4.29 -21.47
N SER A 130 -22.78 5.58 -21.41
CA SER A 130 -24.13 6.15 -21.59
C SER A 130 -24.05 7.68 -21.52
N PRO A 131 -24.91 8.42 -22.21
CA PRO A 131 -24.65 8.91 -23.57
C PRO A 131 -24.59 10.45 -23.63
N SER A 132 -24.04 10.97 -24.72
CA SER A 132 -24.15 12.36 -25.10
C SER A 132 -25.63 12.76 -25.28
N TYR A 133 -26.02 13.87 -24.66
CA TYR A 133 -27.19 14.66 -25.05
C TYR A 133 -26.73 15.88 -25.84
#